data_AF-A0A2H6KCI1-F1
#
_entry.id   AF-A0A2H6KCI1-F1
#
_cell.length_a   1.000
_cell.length_b   1.000
_cell.length_c   1.000
_cell.angle_alpha   90.00
_cell.angle_beta   90.00
_cell.angle_gamma   90.00
#
_symmetry.space_group_name_H-M   'P 1'
#
loop_
_entity.id
_entity.type
_entity.pdbx_description
1 polymer ?
#
loop_
_entity_poly.entity_id
_entity_poly.type
_entity_poly.pdbx_seq_one_letter_code
_entity_poly.pdbx_strand_id
1 'polypeptide(L)'
;MRVPPVGELYNTADLKDLVQWVNHHLEPGTPILSDMPTSSALRVASHARIVLNPQYEYTPLRRKTHFFYTLGDCNDARWFGETLRGRYKTDVVIVPMKFCTIPREKGHYGVQRLLSLNPLGTCPSGVPYYRRLCNRLWAGNSLFELLFSNSRYLVFRYKGLSAAAEERPWEVMHQLDHYKPWIEKHAVLDEVLGPRQIVSTARALSTHFNSPVVLPLLRHGLEMFPGNEDMLRMYAETADYDLAMFDEAKKYYEVVFESMGSRCSGPEDLTFYAMYLSHMVETGTGNDSEIMSVIEASIKCLGLTFPRLYAQQLCEHAVVVLKAFKNKPGAPRPSVQRTAVSFFNLSKVSF
;
A
#
# COMPACT_ATOMS: atom_id res chain seq x y z
N MET A 1 2.83 34.24 1.01
CA MET A 1 2.75 33.19 -0.03
C MET A 1 1.70 32.19 0.39
N ARG A 2 0.68 31.94 -0.46
CA ARG A 2 -0.27 30.84 -0.22
C ARG A 2 0.49 29.55 -0.50
N VAL A 3 0.53 28.65 0.49
CA VAL A 3 1.01 27.27 0.27
C VAL A 3 0.15 26.71 -0.87
N PRO A 4 0.73 26.28 -2.00
CA PRO A 4 -0.06 25.66 -3.05
C PRO A 4 -0.83 24.47 -2.44
N PRO A 5 -2.09 24.23 -2.83
CA PRO A 5 -2.78 23.02 -2.39
C PRO A 5 -1.86 21.86 -2.74
N VAL A 6 -1.49 21.07 -1.75
CA VAL A 6 -0.65 19.88 -1.93
C VAL A 6 -1.39 19.02 -2.95
N GLY A 7 -0.97 19.08 -4.21
CA GLY A 7 -1.42 18.13 -5.21
C GLY A 7 -1.08 16.76 -4.65
N GLU A 8 -2.05 15.83 -4.64
CA GLU A 8 -1.77 14.45 -4.27
C GLU A 8 -0.49 14.01 -5.00
N LEU A 9 0.53 13.59 -4.25
CA LEU A 9 1.73 13.00 -4.85
C LEU A 9 1.27 11.69 -5.49
N TYR A 10 1.29 11.65 -6.81
CA TYR A 10 0.86 10.47 -7.57
C TYR A 10 2.02 9.49 -7.80
N ASN A 11 3.28 9.89 -7.66
CA ASN A 11 4.42 8.96 -7.77
C ASN A 11 4.68 8.21 -6.46
N THR A 12 3.75 7.32 -6.05
CA THR A 12 3.88 6.47 -4.86
C THR A 12 4.10 5.01 -5.25
N ALA A 13 4.66 4.21 -4.33
CA ALA A 13 4.80 2.76 -4.51
C ALA A 13 3.45 2.11 -4.85
N ASP A 14 2.38 2.48 -4.13
CA ASP A 14 1.03 1.96 -4.40
C ASP A 14 0.50 2.25 -5.81
N LEU A 15 0.88 3.38 -6.43
CA LEU A 15 0.48 3.66 -7.81
C LEU A 15 1.31 2.84 -8.80
N LYS A 16 2.61 2.66 -8.53
CA LYS A 16 3.47 1.78 -9.34
C LYS A 16 2.95 0.35 -9.32
N ASP A 17 2.58 -0.16 -8.15
CA ASP A 17 1.99 -1.49 -8.00
C ASP A 17 0.66 -1.59 -8.75
N LEU A 18 -0.21 -0.58 -8.68
CA LEU A 18 -1.45 -0.54 -9.45
C LEU A 18 -1.19 -0.56 -10.97
N VAL A 19 -0.25 0.27 -11.45
CA VAL A 19 0.11 0.34 -12.87
C VAL A 19 0.66 -0.99 -13.35
N GLN A 20 1.56 -1.60 -12.58
CA GLN A 20 2.11 -2.92 -12.88
C GLN A 20 1.01 -3.97 -12.91
N TRP A 21 0.13 -3.98 -11.91
CA TRP A 21 -1.00 -4.90 -11.87
C TRP A 21 -1.92 -4.75 -13.10
N VAL A 22 -2.26 -3.51 -13.49
CA VAL A 22 -3.07 -3.23 -14.69
C VAL A 22 -2.41 -3.79 -15.95
N ASN A 23 -1.10 -3.58 -16.11
CA ASN A 23 -0.36 -4.05 -17.28
C ASN A 23 -0.19 -5.58 -17.33
N HIS A 24 -0.18 -6.26 -16.18
CA HIS A 24 -0.02 -7.71 -16.10
C HIS A 24 -1.36 -8.46 -16.19
N HIS A 25 -2.45 -7.90 -15.67
CA HIS A 25 -3.69 -8.65 -15.41
C HIS A 25 -4.91 -8.16 -16.21
N LEU A 26 -4.82 -7.03 -16.91
CA LEU A 26 -5.88 -6.55 -17.79
C LEU A 26 -5.45 -6.56 -19.24
N GLU A 27 -6.34 -7.02 -20.11
CA GLU A 27 -6.10 -7.00 -21.56
C GLU A 27 -5.87 -5.56 -22.06
N PRO A 28 -4.92 -5.34 -22.99
CA PRO A 28 -4.73 -4.04 -23.62
C PRO A 28 -6.05 -3.47 -24.17
N GLY A 29 -6.29 -2.18 -23.93
CA GLY A 29 -7.53 -1.51 -24.32
C GLY A 29 -8.72 -1.78 -23.39
N THR A 30 -8.56 -2.58 -22.31
CA THR A 30 -9.61 -2.75 -21.29
C THR A 30 -10.09 -1.38 -20.80
N PRO A 31 -11.39 -1.08 -20.92
CA PRO A 31 -11.93 0.19 -20.49
C PRO A 31 -11.92 0.28 -18.96
N ILE A 32 -11.41 1.36 -18.38
CA ILE A 32 -11.35 1.54 -16.92
C ILE A 32 -11.97 2.88 -16.52
N LEU A 33 -12.83 2.84 -15.50
CA LEU A 33 -13.32 4.04 -14.81
C LEU A 33 -12.51 4.29 -13.53
N SER A 34 -12.00 5.50 -13.35
CA SER A 34 -11.37 5.94 -12.09
C SER A 34 -11.52 7.46 -11.92
N ASP A 35 -10.99 8.04 -10.84
CA ASP A 35 -10.93 9.49 -10.68
C ASP A 35 -9.92 10.12 -11.67
N MET A 36 -9.99 11.45 -11.83
CA MET A 36 -9.17 12.17 -12.82
C MET A 36 -7.66 11.94 -12.70
N PRO A 37 -7.07 11.97 -11.49
CA PRO A 37 -5.64 11.81 -11.37
C PRO A 37 -5.15 10.38 -11.60
N THR A 38 -5.84 9.39 -11.04
CA THR A 38 -5.53 7.97 -11.31
C THR A 38 -5.69 7.67 -12.79
N SER A 39 -6.75 8.19 -13.41
CA SER A 39 -7.00 8.12 -14.85
C SER A 39 -5.86 8.73 -15.68
N SER A 40 -5.30 9.86 -15.25
CA SER A 40 -4.18 10.53 -15.93
C SER A 40 -2.92 9.67 -15.86
N ALA A 41 -2.60 9.14 -14.69
CA ALA A 41 -1.41 8.31 -14.52
C ALA A 41 -1.50 6.99 -15.29
N LEU A 42 -2.64 6.30 -15.21
CA LEU A 42 -2.88 5.05 -15.96
C LEU A 42 -2.83 5.28 -17.47
N ARG A 43 -3.33 6.42 -17.97
CA ARG A 43 -3.23 6.74 -19.40
C ARG A 43 -1.78 6.83 -19.88
N VAL A 44 -0.88 7.35 -19.04
CA VAL A 44 0.53 7.52 -19.41
C VAL A 44 1.32 6.23 -19.22
N ALA A 45 0.96 5.41 -18.24
CA ALA A 45 1.78 4.28 -17.80
C ALA A 45 1.20 2.89 -18.10
N SER A 46 0.04 2.81 -18.78
CA SER A 46 -0.59 1.54 -19.15
C SER A 46 -1.20 1.54 -20.54
N HIS A 47 -1.56 0.36 -21.03
CA HIS A 47 -2.29 0.17 -22.29
C HIS A 47 -3.82 0.19 -22.11
N ALA A 48 -4.33 0.55 -20.93
CA ALA A 48 -5.76 0.57 -20.65
C ALA A 48 -6.48 1.74 -21.33
N ARG A 49 -7.76 1.54 -21.70
CA ARG A 49 -8.61 2.60 -22.25
C ARG A 49 -9.29 3.36 -21.11
N ILE A 50 -8.90 4.60 -20.88
CA ILE A 50 -9.45 5.40 -19.77
C ILE A 50 -10.80 6.03 -20.13
N VAL A 51 -11.85 5.71 -19.36
CA VAL A 51 -13.22 6.20 -19.56
C VAL A 51 -13.36 7.68 -19.20
N LEU A 52 -12.73 8.11 -18.11
CA LEU A 52 -12.78 9.48 -17.62
C LEU A 52 -11.61 10.29 -18.21
N ASN A 53 -11.93 11.29 -19.03
CA ASN A 53 -10.91 12.20 -19.58
C ASN A 53 -10.73 13.39 -18.61
N PRO A 54 -9.50 13.72 -18.17
CA PRO A 54 -9.25 14.83 -17.24
C PRO A 54 -9.43 16.19 -17.94
N GLN A 55 -10.68 16.60 -18.20
CA GLN A 55 -11.01 17.95 -18.65
C GLN A 55 -12.26 18.45 -17.92
N TYR A 56 -12.07 19.49 -17.10
CA TYR A 56 -13.12 20.07 -16.24
C TYR A 56 -14.13 20.95 -17.00
N GLU A 57 -13.87 21.31 -18.25
CA GLU A 57 -14.61 22.37 -18.94
C GLU A 57 -15.80 21.85 -19.78
N TYR A 58 -15.84 20.55 -20.10
CA TYR A 58 -16.89 19.98 -20.94
C TYR A 58 -18.00 19.29 -20.12
N THR A 59 -19.24 19.75 -20.26
CA THR A 59 -20.39 19.33 -19.43
C THR A 59 -20.67 17.81 -19.45
N PRO A 60 -20.64 17.11 -20.61
CA PRO A 60 -20.77 15.64 -20.61
C PRO A 60 -19.62 14.91 -19.91
N LEU A 61 -18.40 15.46 -19.89
CA LEU A 61 -17.27 14.88 -19.14
C LEU A 61 -17.45 15.07 -17.63
N ARG A 62 -18.01 16.20 -17.18
CA ARG A 62 -18.40 16.39 -15.76
C ARG A 62 -19.37 15.31 -15.27
N ARG A 63 -20.29 14.85 -16.12
CA ARG A 63 -21.22 13.75 -15.78
C ARG A 63 -20.50 12.44 -15.47
N LYS A 64 -19.37 12.14 -16.13
CA LYS A 64 -18.56 10.95 -15.82
C LYS A 64 -17.91 11.06 -14.45
N THR A 65 -17.41 12.24 -14.11
CA THR A 65 -16.85 12.54 -12.80
C THR A 65 -17.91 12.45 -11.71
N HIS A 66 -19.08 13.07 -11.91
CA HIS A 66 -20.20 12.98 -10.97
C HIS A 66 -20.64 11.53 -10.76
N PHE A 67 -20.66 10.72 -11.83
CA PHE A 67 -20.95 9.29 -11.72
C PHE A 67 -19.87 8.56 -10.92
N PHE A 68 -18.59 8.79 -11.19
CA PHE A 68 -17.53 8.17 -10.39
C PHE A 68 -17.64 8.56 -8.90
N TYR A 69 -17.97 9.82 -8.61
CA TYR A 69 -18.12 10.31 -7.24
C TYR A 69 -19.27 9.65 -6.47
N THR A 70 -20.22 8.97 -7.13
CA THR A 70 -21.25 8.21 -6.41
C THR A 70 -20.70 7.06 -5.58
N LEU A 71 -19.45 6.62 -5.82
CA LEU A 71 -18.73 5.68 -4.95
C LEU A 71 -18.55 6.22 -3.53
N GLY A 72 -18.45 7.54 -3.37
CA GLY A 72 -18.43 8.20 -2.08
C GLY A 72 -19.81 8.38 -1.44
N ASP A 73 -20.89 8.12 -2.16
CA ASP A 73 -22.27 8.36 -1.73
C ASP A 73 -22.99 7.06 -1.31
N CYS A 74 -24.28 7.14 -0.97
CA CYS A 74 -25.08 6.02 -0.46
C CYS A 74 -25.90 5.34 -1.57
N ASN A 75 -25.44 5.48 -2.82
CA ASN A 75 -26.12 4.97 -4.01
C ASN A 75 -26.17 3.43 -4.05
N ASP A 76 -27.07 2.90 -4.87
CA ASP A 76 -27.27 1.46 -5.04
C ASP A 76 -26.17 0.82 -5.91
N ALA A 77 -25.66 -0.33 -5.47
CA ALA A 77 -24.57 -1.03 -6.15
C ALA A 77 -25.02 -1.62 -7.50
N ARG A 78 -26.27 -2.11 -7.61
CA ARG A 78 -26.80 -2.64 -8.86
C ARG A 78 -26.90 -1.53 -9.92
N TRP A 79 -27.53 -0.41 -9.56
CA TRP A 79 -27.61 0.76 -10.44
C TRP A 79 -26.23 1.23 -10.90
N PHE A 80 -25.25 1.28 -9.98
CA PHE A 80 -23.88 1.67 -10.32
C PHE A 80 -23.27 0.70 -11.34
N GLY A 81 -23.35 -0.62 -11.10
CA GLY A 81 -22.80 -1.63 -12.01
C GLY A 81 -23.48 -1.68 -13.38
N GLU A 82 -24.81 -1.59 -13.41
CA GLU A 82 -25.58 -1.52 -14.66
C GLU A 82 -25.24 -0.26 -15.46
N THR A 83 -25.05 0.87 -14.79
CA THR A 83 -24.63 2.12 -15.44
C THR A 83 -23.18 2.03 -15.95
N LEU A 84 -22.28 1.43 -15.15
CA LEU A 84 -20.88 1.19 -15.49
C LEU A 84 -20.77 0.40 -16.81
N ARG A 85 -21.45 -0.75 -16.90
CA ARG A 85 -21.49 -1.60 -18.10
C ARG A 85 -22.27 -0.98 -19.24
N GLY A 86 -23.50 -0.54 -18.97
CA GLY A 86 -24.44 -0.10 -19.99
C GLY A 86 -24.03 1.21 -20.66
N ARG A 87 -23.69 2.23 -19.85
CA ARG A 87 -23.40 3.58 -20.34
C ARG A 87 -21.91 3.79 -20.62
N TYR A 88 -21.04 3.31 -19.73
CA TYR A 88 -19.60 3.57 -19.82
C TYR A 88 -18.81 2.44 -20.50
N LYS A 89 -19.48 1.34 -20.85
CA LYS A 89 -18.90 0.21 -21.60
C LYS A 89 -17.62 -0.30 -20.94
N THR A 90 -17.67 -0.43 -19.62
CA THR A 90 -16.61 -0.99 -18.79
C THR A 90 -17.25 -1.85 -17.69
N ASP A 91 -16.53 -2.88 -17.25
CA ASP A 91 -16.85 -3.62 -16.04
C ASP A 91 -15.86 -3.35 -14.90
N VAL A 92 -14.82 -2.55 -15.15
CA VAL A 92 -13.70 -2.34 -14.22
C VAL A 92 -13.72 -0.92 -13.69
N VAL A 93 -13.69 -0.81 -12.37
CA VAL A 93 -13.57 0.46 -11.66
C VAL A 93 -12.41 0.42 -10.68
N ILE A 94 -11.55 1.45 -10.73
CA ILE A 94 -10.46 1.67 -9.79
C ILE A 94 -10.86 2.80 -8.86
N VAL A 95 -10.95 2.49 -7.57
CA VAL A 95 -11.44 3.37 -6.52
C VAL A 95 -10.29 3.78 -5.62
N PRO A 96 -9.88 5.05 -5.61
CA PRO A 96 -8.93 5.54 -4.63
C PRO A 96 -9.53 5.50 -3.22
N MET A 97 -8.72 5.09 -2.24
CA MET A 97 -9.12 4.85 -0.85
C MET A 97 -9.78 6.07 -0.19
N LYS A 98 -9.45 7.29 -0.64
CA LYS A 98 -10.07 8.55 -0.19
C LYS A 98 -11.59 8.62 -0.38
N PHE A 99 -12.18 7.81 -1.28
CA PHE A 99 -13.63 7.70 -1.43
C PHE A 99 -14.27 6.76 -0.41
N CYS A 100 -13.48 5.93 0.25
CA CYS A 100 -13.89 4.94 1.24
C CYS A 100 -13.60 5.44 2.66
N THR A 101 -12.57 6.27 2.82
CA THR A 101 -12.09 6.83 4.10
C THR A 101 -12.44 8.31 4.30
N ILE A 102 -13.51 8.77 3.65
CA ILE A 102 -13.96 10.17 3.74
C ILE A 102 -14.06 10.58 5.22
N PRO A 103 -13.31 11.61 5.67
CA PRO A 103 -13.24 11.97 7.09
C PRO A 103 -14.63 12.25 7.69
N ARG A 104 -14.77 12.17 9.02
CA ARG A 104 -16.00 12.60 9.70
C ARG A 104 -16.12 14.13 9.81
N GLU A 105 -15.00 14.85 9.81
CA GLU A 105 -14.98 16.28 10.08
C GLU A 105 -15.18 17.14 8.83
N LYS A 106 -15.96 18.22 8.99
CA LYS A 106 -16.26 19.23 7.97
C LYS A 106 -15.03 20.10 7.71
N GLY A 107 -14.08 19.60 6.91
CA GLY A 107 -13.03 20.44 6.34
C GLY A 107 -13.60 21.35 5.24
N HIS A 108 -13.18 22.62 5.19
CA HIS A 108 -13.59 23.56 4.13
C HIS A 108 -13.08 23.18 2.71
N TYR A 109 -12.19 22.19 2.64
CA TYR A 109 -11.57 21.65 1.43
C TYR A 109 -11.50 20.12 1.55
N GLY A 110 -11.91 19.39 0.50
CA GLY A 110 -11.84 17.93 0.48
C GLY A 110 -12.94 17.24 -0.34
N VAL A 111 -12.80 15.91 -0.52
CA VAL A 111 -13.73 15.04 -1.27
C VAL A 111 -15.18 15.21 -0.78
N GLN A 112 -15.41 15.44 0.52
CA GLN A 112 -16.75 15.69 1.08
C GLN A 112 -17.52 16.82 0.38
N ARG A 113 -16.85 17.95 0.08
CA ARG A 113 -17.49 19.09 -0.58
C ARG A 113 -17.84 18.76 -2.02
N LEU A 114 -17.00 17.98 -2.70
CA LEU A 114 -17.29 17.48 -4.04
C LEU A 114 -18.49 16.54 -4.05
N LEU A 115 -18.61 15.68 -3.03
CA LEU A 115 -19.75 14.77 -2.86
C LEU A 115 -21.04 15.50 -2.49
N SER A 116 -20.99 16.50 -1.61
CA SER A 116 -22.19 17.28 -1.26
C SER A 116 -22.80 18.06 -2.42
N LEU A 117 -22.00 18.31 -3.46
CA LEU A 117 -22.42 19.00 -4.68
C LEU A 117 -22.77 18.01 -5.81
N ASN A 118 -22.70 16.70 -5.58
CA ASN A 118 -22.94 15.68 -6.59
C ASN A 118 -24.45 15.57 -6.88
N PRO A 119 -24.91 15.87 -8.11
CA PRO A 119 -26.33 15.80 -8.44
C PRO A 119 -26.86 14.37 -8.61
N LEU A 120 -25.97 13.37 -8.64
CA LEU A 120 -26.34 11.96 -8.85
C LEU A 120 -26.55 11.18 -7.54
N GLY A 121 -26.42 11.85 -6.39
CA GLY A 121 -26.73 11.27 -5.10
C GLY A 121 -25.89 11.90 -4.00
N THR A 122 -26.40 11.79 -2.79
CA THR A 122 -25.72 12.19 -1.56
C THR A 122 -26.04 11.19 -0.48
N CYS A 123 -25.20 11.12 0.55
CA CYS A 123 -25.58 10.44 1.78
C CYS A 123 -26.31 11.40 2.73
N PRO A 124 -27.25 10.91 3.56
CA PRO A 124 -27.79 11.67 4.67
C PRO A 124 -26.68 12.20 5.60
N SER A 125 -26.92 13.34 6.23
CA SER A 125 -25.99 13.91 7.22
C SER A 125 -25.78 12.93 8.38
N GLY A 126 -24.53 12.76 8.80
CA GLY A 126 -24.18 11.88 9.93
C GLY A 126 -24.23 10.38 9.61
N VAL A 127 -24.41 9.98 8.35
CA VAL A 127 -24.37 8.56 8.00
C VAL A 127 -23.01 7.94 8.36
N PRO A 128 -22.98 6.71 8.92
CA PRO A 128 -21.73 5.99 9.10
C PRO A 128 -21.01 5.74 7.76
N TYR A 129 -19.68 5.78 7.76
CA TYR A 129 -18.89 5.62 6.54
C TYR A 129 -19.15 4.29 5.83
N TYR A 130 -19.44 3.21 6.57
CA TYR A 130 -19.71 1.89 6.01
C TYR A 130 -20.99 1.81 5.16
N ARG A 131 -21.88 2.80 5.24
CA ARG A 131 -23.08 2.90 4.36
C ARG A 131 -22.76 3.43 2.96
N ARG A 132 -21.58 4.01 2.78
CA ARG A 132 -21.13 4.53 1.47
C ARG A 132 -20.87 3.37 0.52
N LEU A 133 -21.11 3.61 -0.76
CA LEU A 133 -21.02 2.60 -1.80
C LEU A 133 -19.63 1.97 -1.86
N CYS A 134 -18.53 2.73 -1.78
CA CYS A 134 -17.19 2.13 -1.77
C CYS A 134 -17.04 1.09 -0.65
N ASN A 135 -17.46 1.42 0.57
CA ASN A 135 -17.33 0.52 1.72
C ASN A 135 -18.25 -0.71 1.60
N ARG A 136 -19.45 -0.55 1.04
CA ARG A 136 -20.35 -1.67 0.72
C ARG A 136 -19.76 -2.59 -0.35
N LEU A 137 -19.11 -2.03 -1.37
CA LEU A 137 -18.39 -2.82 -2.37
C LEU A 137 -17.20 -3.55 -1.77
N TRP A 138 -16.44 -2.89 -0.90
CA TRP A 138 -15.28 -3.49 -0.26
C TRP A 138 -15.67 -4.59 0.73
N ALA A 139 -16.68 -4.37 1.61
CA ALA A 139 -17.21 -5.40 2.51
C ALA A 139 -17.79 -6.62 1.77
N GLY A 140 -18.13 -6.45 0.50
CA GLY A 140 -18.52 -7.52 -0.39
C GLY A 140 -19.96 -7.35 -0.85
N ASN A 141 -20.11 -7.34 -2.17
CA ASN A 141 -21.39 -7.32 -2.86
C ASN A 141 -21.41 -8.42 -3.90
N SER A 142 -22.49 -9.20 -3.98
CA SER A 142 -22.63 -10.30 -4.95
C SER A 142 -22.40 -9.91 -6.41
N LEU A 143 -22.64 -8.64 -6.77
CA LEU A 143 -22.49 -8.10 -8.12
C LEU A 143 -21.06 -7.65 -8.46
N PHE A 144 -20.19 -7.50 -7.46
CA PHE A 144 -18.82 -7.04 -7.64
C PHE A 144 -17.82 -8.06 -7.11
N GLU A 145 -16.62 -8.02 -7.67
CA GLU A 145 -15.49 -8.80 -7.22
C GLU A 145 -14.30 -7.88 -7.02
N LEU A 146 -13.64 -8.00 -5.87
CA LEU A 146 -12.37 -7.32 -5.60
C LEU A 146 -11.25 -8.07 -6.35
N LEU A 147 -10.57 -7.36 -7.24
CA LEU A 147 -9.46 -7.89 -8.04
C LEU A 147 -8.09 -7.49 -7.49
N PHE A 148 -7.99 -6.28 -6.95
CA PHE A 148 -6.74 -5.73 -6.44
C PHE A 148 -7.04 -4.82 -5.26
N SER A 149 -6.14 -4.84 -4.27
CA SER A 149 -6.20 -3.97 -3.11
C SER A 149 -4.80 -3.58 -2.68
N ASN A 150 -4.61 -2.32 -2.36
CA ASN A 150 -3.48 -1.82 -1.59
C ASN A 150 -3.94 -0.64 -0.73
N SER A 151 -3.01 0.09 -0.11
CA SER A 151 -3.35 1.16 0.82
C SER A 151 -4.06 2.35 0.19
N ARG A 152 -3.94 2.52 -1.14
CA ARG A 152 -4.47 3.68 -1.87
C ARG A 152 -5.53 3.35 -2.90
N TYR A 153 -5.63 2.11 -3.37
CA TYR A 153 -6.49 1.75 -4.49
C TYR A 153 -7.18 0.41 -4.27
N LEU A 154 -8.46 0.36 -4.62
CA LEU A 154 -9.26 -0.84 -4.73
C LEU A 154 -9.69 -1.01 -6.18
N VAL A 155 -9.60 -2.21 -6.74
CA VAL A 155 -10.09 -2.49 -8.09
C VAL A 155 -11.23 -3.49 -8.00
N PHE A 156 -12.39 -3.09 -8.53
CA PHE A 156 -13.56 -3.94 -8.60
C PHE A 156 -13.94 -4.26 -10.04
N ARG A 157 -14.40 -5.50 -10.26
CA ARG A 157 -15.08 -5.91 -11.50
C ARG A 157 -16.55 -6.15 -11.24
N TYR A 158 -17.40 -5.54 -12.05
CA TYR A 158 -18.82 -5.82 -12.08
C TYR A 158 -19.07 -7.16 -12.81
N LYS A 159 -19.69 -8.12 -12.12
CA LYS A 159 -19.95 -9.47 -12.64
C LYS A 159 -21.25 -9.55 -13.44
N GLY A 160 -22.19 -8.63 -13.24
CA GLY A 160 -23.50 -8.66 -13.89
C GLY A 160 -24.62 -9.09 -12.95
N LEU A 161 -25.79 -9.37 -13.52
CA LEU A 161 -27.02 -9.62 -12.78
C LEU A 161 -26.96 -10.93 -11.99
N SER A 162 -27.00 -10.80 -10.66
CA SER A 162 -27.42 -11.85 -9.73
C SER A 162 -28.90 -11.64 -9.38
N ALA A 163 -29.65 -12.74 -9.21
CA ALA A 163 -31.08 -12.70 -8.89
C ALA A 163 -31.36 -11.89 -7.60
N ALA A 164 -30.43 -11.92 -6.63
CA ALA A 164 -30.41 -11.05 -5.47
C ALA A 164 -29.08 -10.28 -5.40
N ALA A 165 -29.16 -8.95 -5.21
CA ALA A 165 -27.99 -8.14 -4.89
C ALA A 165 -27.75 -8.28 -3.38
N GLU A 166 -27.04 -9.33 -2.98
CA GLU A 166 -26.68 -9.54 -1.59
C GLU A 166 -25.49 -8.65 -1.19
N GLU A 167 -25.67 -7.92 -0.10
CA GLU A 167 -24.63 -7.14 0.55
C GLU A 167 -24.22 -7.81 1.85
N ARG A 168 -22.91 -7.85 2.10
CA ARG A 168 -22.41 -8.36 3.36
C ARG A 168 -22.45 -7.28 4.44
N PRO A 169 -22.66 -7.65 5.71
CA PRO A 169 -22.57 -6.73 6.82
C PRO A 169 -21.14 -6.18 6.94
N TRP A 170 -20.97 -4.95 7.42
CA TRP A 170 -19.66 -4.26 7.45
C TRP A 170 -18.63 -5.03 8.28
N GLU A 171 -19.08 -5.72 9.32
CA GLU A 171 -18.27 -6.46 10.29
C GLU A 171 -17.39 -7.54 9.62
N VAL A 172 -17.75 -8.02 8.43
CA VAL A 172 -16.93 -9.00 7.69
C VAL A 172 -15.59 -8.43 7.27
N MET A 173 -15.46 -7.11 7.11
CA MET A 173 -14.19 -6.42 6.84
C MET A 173 -13.16 -6.63 7.95
N HIS A 174 -13.59 -7.04 9.12
CA HIS A 174 -12.72 -7.32 10.26
C HIS A 174 -12.44 -8.83 10.41
N GLN A 175 -12.77 -9.64 9.40
CA GLN A 175 -12.65 -11.10 9.43
C GLN A 175 -11.76 -11.58 8.28
N LEU A 176 -10.88 -12.54 8.56
CA LEU A 176 -9.94 -13.07 7.56
C LEU A 176 -10.66 -13.71 6.37
N ASP A 177 -11.75 -14.44 6.61
CA ASP A 177 -12.50 -15.17 5.57
C ASP A 177 -13.09 -14.25 4.49
N HIS A 178 -13.22 -12.95 4.77
CA HIS A 178 -13.58 -11.97 3.76
C HIS A 178 -12.47 -11.76 2.71
N TYR A 179 -11.21 -11.78 3.11
CA TYR A 179 -10.05 -11.50 2.25
C TYR A 179 -9.49 -12.72 1.54
N LYS A 180 -9.66 -13.93 2.10
CA LYS A 180 -9.17 -15.19 1.51
C LYS A 180 -9.51 -15.33 0.02
N PRO A 181 -10.77 -15.12 -0.44
CA PRO A 181 -11.11 -15.31 -1.85
C PRO A 181 -10.37 -14.34 -2.79
N TRP A 182 -10.05 -13.13 -2.32
CA TRP A 182 -9.26 -12.18 -3.11
C TRP A 182 -7.80 -12.62 -3.19
N ILE A 183 -7.22 -13.04 -2.06
CA ILE A 183 -5.84 -13.50 -2.00
C ILE A 183 -5.66 -14.73 -2.90
N GLU A 184 -6.45 -15.77 -2.66
CA GLU A 184 -6.36 -17.07 -3.32
C GLU A 184 -6.63 -17.02 -4.83
N LYS A 185 -7.39 -16.03 -5.31
CA LYS A 185 -7.73 -15.91 -6.74
C LYS A 185 -6.90 -14.87 -7.49
N HIS A 186 -6.50 -13.79 -6.83
CA HIS A 186 -5.93 -12.63 -7.51
C HIS A 186 -4.55 -12.25 -7.00
N ALA A 187 -4.34 -12.18 -5.67
CA ALA A 187 -3.04 -11.75 -5.15
C ALA A 187 -1.94 -12.77 -5.42
N VAL A 188 -2.24 -14.07 -5.32
CA VAL A 188 -1.27 -15.17 -5.55
C VAL A 188 -0.84 -15.33 -7.00
N LEU A 189 -1.46 -14.62 -7.95
CA LEU A 189 -1.07 -14.69 -9.35
C LEU A 189 0.26 -13.97 -9.65
N ASP A 190 0.75 -13.14 -8.72
CA ASP A 190 1.98 -12.36 -8.86
C ASP A 190 2.82 -12.47 -7.58
N GLU A 191 3.92 -13.22 -7.64
CA GLU A 191 4.85 -13.47 -6.52
C GLU A 191 5.54 -12.21 -5.98
N VAL A 192 5.52 -11.11 -6.76
CA VAL A 192 6.15 -9.84 -6.38
C VAL A 192 5.09 -8.86 -5.86
N LEU A 193 3.98 -8.69 -6.58
CA LEU A 193 2.92 -7.76 -6.20
C LEU A 193 1.99 -8.32 -5.13
N GLY A 194 1.78 -9.63 -5.08
CA GLY A 194 0.88 -10.29 -4.13
C GLY A 194 1.21 -9.96 -2.67
N PRO A 195 2.46 -10.21 -2.21
CA PRO A 195 2.90 -9.83 -0.87
C PRO A 195 2.70 -8.34 -0.56
N ARG A 196 3.06 -7.46 -1.51
CA ARG A 196 2.96 -6.00 -1.35
C ARG A 196 1.52 -5.53 -1.22
N GLN A 197 0.62 -6.10 -2.03
CA GLN A 197 -0.81 -5.86 -1.94
C GLN A 197 -1.35 -6.24 -0.56
N ILE A 198 -1.06 -7.47 -0.08
CA ILE A 198 -1.55 -7.94 1.23
C ILE A 198 -1.09 -7.02 2.36
N VAL A 199 0.20 -6.69 2.42
CA VAL A 199 0.76 -5.83 3.47
C VAL A 199 0.20 -4.40 3.37
N SER A 200 0.13 -3.85 2.16
CA SER A 200 -0.38 -2.49 1.95
C SER A 200 -1.88 -2.38 2.29
N THR A 201 -2.67 -3.42 1.97
CA THR A 201 -4.08 -3.54 2.41
C THR A 201 -4.17 -3.64 3.94
N ALA A 202 -3.33 -4.46 4.59
CA ALA A 202 -3.30 -4.59 6.03
C ALA A 202 -2.99 -3.24 6.71
N ARG A 203 -2.03 -2.47 6.19
CA ARG A 203 -1.72 -1.12 6.67
C ARG A 203 -2.91 -0.17 6.52
N ALA A 204 -3.60 -0.16 5.37
CA ALA A 204 -4.82 0.65 5.23
C ALA A 204 -5.91 0.26 6.23
N LEU A 205 -6.11 -1.04 6.49
CA LEU A 205 -7.07 -1.53 7.47
C LEU A 205 -6.73 -1.12 8.90
N SER A 206 -5.44 -1.09 9.24
CA SER A 206 -4.93 -0.55 10.50
C SER A 206 -5.17 0.96 10.58
N THR A 207 -4.60 1.73 9.65
CA THR A 207 -4.57 3.21 9.69
C THR A 207 -5.96 3.84 9.62
N HIS A 208 -6.84 3.31 8.77
CA HIS A 208 -8.12 3.97 8.49
C HIS A 208 -9.31 3.37 9.24
N PHE A 209 -9.21 2.12 9.67
CA PHE A 209 -10.35 1.39 10.23
C PHE A 209 -10.05 0.74 11.58
N ASN A 210 -8.81 0.82 12.08
CA ASN A 210 -8.37 0.16 13.31
C ASN A 210 -8.80 -1.31 13.37
N SER A 211 -8.66 -2.01 12.23
CA SER A 211 -9.20 -3.35 12.08
C SER A 211 -8.35 -4.39 12.84
N PRO A 212 -8.98 -5.33 13.57
CA PRO A 212 -8.24 -6.43 14.21
C PRO A 212 -7.77 -7.51 13.22
N VAL A 213 -8.19 -7.44 11.95
CA VAL A 213 -7.85 -8.45 10.92
C VAL A 213 -6.41 -8.34 10.44
N VAL A 214 -5.70 -7.28 10.78
CA VAL A 214 -4.36 -6.96 10.29
C VAL A 214 -3.40 -8.14 10.49
N LEU A 215 -3.25 -8.63 11.72
CA LEU A 215 -2.36 -9.76 12.00
C LEU A 215 -2.83 -11.07 11.36
N PRO A 216 -4.12 -11.49 11.47
CA PRO A 216 -4.63 -12.64 10.73
C PRO A 216 -4.37 -12.59 9.22
N LEU A 217 -4.55 -11.41 8.60
CA LEU A 217 -4.35 -11.19 7.18
C LEU A 217 -2.88 -11.37 6.79
N LEU A 218 -1.96 -10.79 7.56
CA LEU A 218 -0.51 -10.91 7.35
C LEU A 218 -0.04 -12.36 7.53
N ARG A 219 -0.52 -13.06 8.56
CA ARG A 219 -0.20 -14.48 8.78
C ARG A 219 -0.69 -15.36 7.65
N HIS A 220 -1.89 -15.11 7.14
CA HIS A 220 -2.37 -15.81 5.96
C HIS A 220 -1.54 -15.49 4.71
N GLY A 221 -1.03 -14.26 4.57
CA GLY A 221 -0.06 -13.92 3.54
C GLY A 221 1.21 -14.78 3.60
N LEU A 222 1.74 -15.07 4.80
CA LEU A 222 2.88 -15.98 4.97
C LEU A 222 2.56 -17.42 4.55
N GLU A 223 1.32 -17.88 4.76
CA GLU A 223 0.86 -19.20 4.33
C GLU A 223 0.75 -19.29 2.81
N MET A 224 0.27 -18.23 2.16
CA MET A 224 0.06 -18.18 0.71
C MET A 224 1.34 -17.93 -0.09
N PHE A 225 2.36 -17.34 0.54
CA PHE A 225 3.68 -17.07 -0.04
C PHE A 225 4.82 -17.68 0.81
N PRO A 226 4.85 -19.02 0.97
CA PRO A 226 5.80 -19.67 1.87
C PRO A 226 7.25 -19.48 1.40
N GLY A 227 8.08 -18.90 2.25
CA GLY A 227 9.50 -18.64 1.94
C GLY A 227 9.74 -17.45 1.01
N ASN A 228 8.70 -16.71 0.62
CA ASN A 228 8.86 -15.49 -0.17
C ASN A 228 9.53 -14.41 0.67
N GLU A 229 10.74 -14.01 0.27
CA GLU A 229 11.59 -13.07 1.01
C GLU A 229 10.91 -11.71 1.22
N ASP A 230 10.20 -11.20 0.19
CA ASP A 230 9.46 -9.93 0.25
C ASP A 230 8.32 -10.00 1.27
N MET A 231 7.54 -11.09 1.28
CA MET A 231 6.48 -11.30 2.27
C MET A 231 7.02 -11.40 3.69
N LEU A 232 8.08 -12.19 3.90
CA LEU A 232 8.72 -12.37 5.20
C LEU A 232 9.29 -11.04 5.74
N ARG A 233 9.98 -10.29 4.88
CA ARG A 233 10.53 -8.97 5.22
C ARG A 233 9.40 -8.02 5.62
N MET A 234 8.42 -7.81 4.75
CA MET A 234 7.34 -6.86 5.02
C MET A 234 6.48 -7.27 6.23
N TYR A 235 6.32 -8.58 6.48
CA TYR A 235 5.72 -9.07 7.73
C TYR A 235 6.52 -8.61 8.95
N ALA A 236 7.84 -8.83 8.94
CA ALA A 236 8.72 -8.43 10.04
C ALA A 236 8.64 -6.92 10.28
N GLU A 237 8.70 -6.11 9.22
CA GLU A 237 8.61 -4.65 9.31
C GLU A 237 7.28 -4.20 9.93
N THR A 238 6.15 -4.78 9.50
CA THR A 238 4.85 -4.41 10.06
C THR A 238 4.66 -4.92 11.48
N ALA A 239 5.17 -6.12 11.81
CA ALA A 239 5.20 -6.61 13.19
C ALA A 239 6.02 -5.67 14.10
N ASP A 240 7.15 -5.16 13.62
CA ASP A 240 8.05 -4.26 14.34
C ASP A 240 7.45 -2.86 14.55
N TYR A 241 7.18 -2.15 13.45
CA TYR A 241 6.83 -0.73 13.47
C TYR A 241 5.33 -0.47 13.70
N ASP A 242 4.47 -1.30 13.12
CA ASP A 242 3.02 -1.04 13.14
C ASP A 242 2.32 -1.73 14.33
N LEU A 243 2.81 -2.91 14.74
CA LEU A 243 2.18 -3.75 15.77
C LEU A 243 2.96 -3.86 17.08
N ALA A 244 4.20 -3.37 17.13
CA ALA A 244 5.10 -3.48 18.29
C ALA A 244 5.29 -4.91 18.82
N MET A 245 5.25 -5.90 17.92
CA MET A 245 5.44 -7.33 18.19
C MET A 245 6.91 -7.71 17.99
N PHE A 246 7.80 -7.14 18.79
CA PHE A 246 9.24 -7.17 18.57
C PHE A 246 9.84 -8.59 18.51
N ASP A 247 9.44 -9.49 19.41
CA ASP A 247 9.95 -10.86 19.42
C ASP A 247 9.53 -11.64 18.16
N GLU A 248 8.31 -11.39 17.67
CA GLU A 248 7.82 -12.01 16.44
C GLU A 248 8.50 -11.41 15.22
N ALA A 249 8.67 -10.09 15.18
CA ALA A 249 9.42 -9.40 14.12
C ALA A 249 10.86 -9.94 14.02
N LYS A 250 11.55 -10.10 15.15
CA LYS A 250 12.92 -10.63 15.19
C LYS A 250 13.03 -11.98 14.50
N LYS A 251 12.12 -12.91 14.81
CA LYS A 251 12.11 -14.25 14.20
C LYS A 251 12.07 -14.18 12.67
N TYR A 252 11.28 -13.27 12.09
CA TYR A 252 11.18 -13.15 10.64
C TYR A 252 12.35 -12.36 10.04
N TYR A 253 12.88 -11.35 10.73
CA TYR A 253 14.14 -10.72 10.33
C TYR A 253 15.29 -11.73 10.28
N GLU A 254 15.41 -12.63 11.28
CA GLU A 254 16.43 -13.69 11.30
C GLU A 254 16.31 -14.60 10.08
N VAL A 255 15.10 -15.09 9.77
CA VAL A 255 14.85 -15.95 8.60
C VAL A 255 15.26 -15.24 7.30
N VAL A 256 14.89 -13.97 7.13
CA VAL A 256 15.26 -13.21 5.93
C VAL A 256 16.77 -13.00 5.88
N PHE A 257 17.40 -12.61 6.99
CA PHE A 257 18.84 -12.40 7.07
C PHE A 257 19.64 -13.67 6.74
N GLU A 258 19.21 -14.83 7.25
CA GLU A 258 19.81 -16.13 6.91
C GLU A 258 19.69 -16.45 5.42
N SER A 259 18.52 -16.18 4.83
CA SER A 259 18.27 -16.42 3.39
C SER A 259 19.07 -15.48 2.48
N MET A 260 19.19 -14.21 2.85
CA MET A 260 19.96 -13.20 2.13
C MET A 260 21.46 -13.40 2.32
N GLY A 261 21.86 -13.89 3.49
CA GLY A 261 23.24 -13.95 3.95
C GLY A 261 23.90 -12.57 3.84
N SER A 262 24.89 -12.48 2.96
CA SER A 262 25.68 -11.27 2.72
C SER A 262 25.43 -10.63 1.35
N ARG A 263 24.27 -10.92 0.74
CA ARG A 263 23.88 -10.37 -0.56
C ARG A 263 23.73 -8.84 -0.46
N CYS A 264 24.34 -8.13 -1.41
CA CYS A 264 24.01 -6.72 -1.62
C CYS A 264 23.99 -6.37 -3.10
N SER A 265 22.86 -6.69 -3.73
CA SER A 265 22.57 -6.54 -5.15
C SER A 265 21.93 -5.19 -5.50
N GLY A 266 21.26 -4.56 -4.54
CA GLY A 266 20.61 -3.26 -4.72
C GLY A 266 20.42 -2.51 -3.40
N PRO A 267 20.05 -1.22 -3.46
CA PRO A 267 19.78 -0.40 -2.27
C PRO A 267 18.76 -1.00 -1.30
N GLU A 268 17.83 -1.82 -1.79
CA GLU A 268 16.81 -2.53 -1.00
C GLU A 268 17.40 -3.54 -0.03
N ASP A 269 18.55 -4.16 -0.36
CA ASP A 269 19.24 -5.07 0.56
C ASP A 269 19.82 -4.28 1.75
N LEU A 270 20.37 -3.07 1.49
CA LEU A 270 20.80 -2.19 2.57
C LEU A 270 19.62 -1.73 3.43
N THR A 271 18.46 -1.46 2.81
CA THR A 271 17.24 -1.12 3.56
C THR A 271 16.91 -2.18 4.59
N PHE A 272 16.92 -3.44 4.18
CA PHE A 272 16.68 -4.54 5.08
C PHE A 272 17.70 -4.58 6.24
N TYR A 273 19.00 -4.53 5.93
CA TYR A 273 20.04 -4.55 6.97
C TYR A 273 19.91 -3.38 7.96
N ALA A 274 19.57 -2.18 7.47
CA ALA A 274 19.36 -1.00 8.30
C ALA A 274 18.16 -1.17 9.23
N MET A 275 17.05 -1.71 8.74
CA MET A 275 15.85 -1.96 9.54
C MET A 275 16.11 -3.02 10.61
N TYR A 276 16.69 -4.16 10.24
CA TYR A 276 16.98 -5.23 11.20
C TYR A 276 18.01 -4.81 12.25
N LEU A 277 19.06 -4.08 11.86
CA LEU A 277 20.01 -3.53 12.82
C LEU A 277 19.34 -2.53 13.78
N SER A 278 18.46 -1.66 13.25
CA SER A 278 17.73 -0.69 14.07
C SER A 278 16.83 -1.41 15.08
N HIS A 279 16.08 -2.41 14.62
CA HIS A 279 15.26 -3.27 15.48
C HIS A 279 16.08 -3.82 16.65
N MET A 280 17.20 -4.49 16.37
CA MET A 280 18.05 -5.10 17.40
C MET A 280 18.60 -4.08 18.41
N VAL A 281 19.04 -2.92 17.92
CA VAL A 281 19.67 -1.88 18.76
C VAL A 281 18.63 -1.15 19.60
N GLU A 282 17.45 -0.88 19.06
CA GLU A 282 16.40 -0.09 19.72
C GLU A 282 15.58 -0.92 20.71
N THR A 283 15.32 -2.19 20.39
CA THR A 283 14.58 -3.12 21.26
C THR A 283 15.50 -3.85 22.26
N GLY A 284 16.82 -3.85 22.03
CA GLY A 284 17.78 -4.56 22.86
C GLY A 284 17.76 -6.08 22.69
N THR A 285 17.13 -6.60 21.64
CA THR A 285 16.98 -8.04 21.37
C THR A 285 18.21 -8.68 20.73
N GLY A 286 19.10 -7.88 20.12
CA GLY A 286 20.30 -8.38 19.44
C GLY A 286 21.50 -8.53 20.35
N ASN A 287 22.17 -9.69 20.28
CA ASN A 287 23.47 -9.86 20.96
C ASN A 287 24.62 -9.27 20.13
N ASP A 288 25.79 -9.10 20.74
CA ASP A 288 26.96 -8.47 20.10
C ASP A 288 27.40 -9.17 18.81
N SER A 289 27.33 -10.50 18.76
CA SER A 289 27.72 -11.28 17.59
C SER A 289 26.74 -11.10 16.43
N GLU A 290 25.44 -11.07 16.74
CA GLU A 290 24.35 -10.87 15.78
C GLU A 290 24.43 -9.46 15.18
N ILE A 291 24.54 -8.45 16.04
CA ILE A 291 24.74 -7.05 15.63
C ILE A 291 25.96 -6.90 14.72
N MET A 292 27.10 -7.49 15.09
CA MET A 292 28.30 -7.44 14.26
C MET A 292 28.11 -8.13 12.91
N SER A 293 27.39 -9.25 12.86
CA SER A 293 27.12 -9.98 11.62
C SER A 293 26.29 -9.15 10.63
N VAL A 294 25.28 -8.43 11.12
CA VAL A 294 24.47 -7.53 10.27
C VAL A 294 25.28 -6.33 9.80
N ILE A 295 26.13 -5.75 10.66
CA ILE A 295 27.04 -4.67 10.26
C ILE A 295 27.98 -5.16 9.16
N GLU A 296 28.61 -6.32 9.31
CA GLU A 296 29.53 -6.91 8.33
C GLU A 296 28.84 -7.23 7.00
N ALA A 297 27.60 -7.72 7.03
CA ALA A 297 26.80 -7.91 5.83
C ALA A 297 26.53 -6.57 5.12
N SER A 298 26.13 -5.54 5.88
CA SER A 298 25.83 -4.21 5.32
C SER A 298 27.06 -3.55 4.66
N ILE A 299 28.29 -3.82 5.14
CA ILE A 299 29.53 -3.27 4.55
C ILE A 299 29.65 -3.62 3.06
N LYS A 300 29.13 -4.78 2.64
CA LYS A 300 29.17 -5.19 1.23
C LYS A 300 28.35 -4.27 0.32
N CYS A 301 27.41 -3.52 0.88
CA CYS A 301 26.62 -2.52 0.17
C CYS A 301 27.36 -1.22 -0.11
N LEU A 302 28.54 -0.98 0.50
CA LEU A 302 29.28 0.27 0.29
C LEU A 302 29.75 0.46 -1.17
N GLY A 303 29.82 -0.62 -1.96
CA GLY A 303 30.15 -0.57 -3.38
C GLY A 303 28.98 -0.20 -4.30
N LEU A 304 27.76 -0.07 -3.78
CA LEU A 304 26.59 0.26 -4.57
C LEU A 304 26.50 1.75 -4.88
N THR A 305 25.84 2.06 -6.00
CA THR A 305 25.42 3.44 -6.32
C THR A 305 24.03 3.67 -5.75
N PHE A 306 23.91 4.68 -4.88
CA PHE A 306 22.64 5.03 -4.23
C PHE A 306 22.02 6.27 -4.88
N PRO A 307 20.75 6.18 -5.33
CA PRO A 307 20.00 7.37 -5.71
C PRO A 307 19.85 8.33 -4.53
N ARG A 308 19.74 9.63 -4.81
CA ARG A 308 19.57 10.68 -3.78
C ARG A 308 18.48 10.41 -2.74
N LEU A 309 17.43 9.68 -3.12
CA LEU A 309 16.34 9.33 -2.20
C LEU A 309 16.77 8.43 -1.02
N TYR A 310 17.91 7.74 -1.11
CA TYR A 310 18.47 6.90 -0.05
C TYR A 310 19.39 7.65 0.92
N ALA A 311 19.66 8.94 0.70
CA ALA A 311 20.60 9.71 1.51
C ALA A 311 20.21 9.73 3.01
N GLN A 312 18.92 9.93 3.31
CA GLN A 312 18.45 9.91 4.70
C GLN A 312 18.68 8.55 5.35
N GLN A 313 18.32 7.48 4.66
CA GLN A 313 18.46 6.11 5.16
C GLN A 313 19.93 5.72 5.41
N LEU A 314 20.84 6.10 4.52
CA LEU A 314 22.28 5.91 4.70
C LEU A 314 22.80 6.64 5.95
N CYS A 315 22.29 7.85 6.19
CA CYS A 315 22.63 8.63 7.38
C CYS A 315 22.10 7.98 8.66
N GLU A 316 20.84 7.54 8.66
CA GLU A 316 20.21 6.84 9.78
C GLU A 316 20.94 5.53 10.09
N HIS A 317 21.28 4.74 9.07
CA HIS A 317 22.07 3.52 9.24
C HIS A 317 23.42 3.80 9.90
N ALA A 318 24.14 4.82 9.44
CA ALA A 318 25.41 5.22 10.06
C ALA A 318 25.26 5.56 11.56
N VAL A 319 24.17 6.25 11.94
CA VAL A 319 23.87 6.58 13.34
C VAL A 319 23.59 5.32 14.15
N VAL A 320 22.82 4.37 13.61
CA VAL A 320 22.48 3.10 14.28
C VAL A 320 23.74 2.26 14.49
N VAL A 321 24.63 2.17 13.49
CA VAL A 321 25.94 1.49 13.61
C VAL A 321 26.77 2.07 14.76
N LEU A 322 26.78 3.40 14.95
CA LEU A 322 27.46 4.04 16.09
C LEU A 322 26.77 3.76 17.43
N LYS A 323 25.43 3.76 17.45
CA LYS A 323 24.65 3.51 18.67
C LYS A 323 24.87 2.09 19.20
N ALA A 324 25.02 1.10 18.33
CA ALA A 324 25.16 -0.32 18.66
C ALA A 324 26.25 -0.63 19.72
N PHE A 325 27.28 0.23 19.82
CA PHE A 325 28.42 0.05 20.74
C PHE A 325 28.73 1.27 21.61
N LYS A 326 27.85 2.29 21.65
CA LYS A 326 28.15 3.55 22.35
C LYS A 326 28.36 3.38 23.87
N ASN A 327 27.68 2.41 24.48
CA ASN A 327 27.68 2.21 25.94
C ASN A 327 28.30 0.87 26.37
N LYS A 328 28.97 0.14 25.47
CA LYS A 328 29.58 -1.16 25.80
C LYS A 328 31.04 -0.97 26.25
N PRO A 329 31.45 -1.51 27.42
CA PRO A 329 32.83 -1.42 27.88
C PRO A 329 33.75 -2.20 26.92
N GLY A 330 34.79 -1.53 26.42
CA GLY A 330 35.53 -1.95 25.24
C GLY A 330 35.03 -1.16 24.03
N ALA A 331 35.64 0.01 23.80
CA ALA A 331 35.27 1.03 22.82
C ALA A 331 34.77 0.46 21.48
N PRO A 332 33.89 1.15 20.74
CA PRO A 332 33.53 0.74 19.38
C PRO A 332 34.82 0.48 18.62
N ARG A 333 35.01 -0.76 18.16
CA ARG A 333 36.21 -1.17 17.45
C ARG A 333 36.47 -0.11 16.37
N PRO A 334 37.70 0.39 16.16
CA PRO A 334 37.99 1.37 15.12
C PRO A 334 37.46 1.00 13.72
N SER A 335 37.13 -0.27 13.49
CA SER A 335 36.35 -0.74 12.33
C SER A 335 34.91 -0.22 12.30
N VAL A 336 34.15 -0.29 13.39
CA VAL A 336 32.74 0.15 13.48
C VAL A 336 32.61 1.65 13.21
N GLN A 337 33.49 2.46 13.79
CA GLN A 337 33.51 3.92 13.54
C GLN A 337 33.82 4.21 12.07
N ARG A 338 34.80 3.51 11.47
CA ARG A 338 35.11 3.66 10.04
C ARG A 338 33.93 3.27 9.16
N THR A 339 33.25 2.16 9.47
CA THR A 339 32.05 1.72 8.74
C THR A 339 30.94 2.78 8.79
N ALA A 340 30.65 3.34 9.97
CA ALA A 340 29.66 4.40 10.09
C ALA A 340 30.02 5.65 9.27
N VAL A 341 31.29 6.05 9.30
CA VAL A 341 31.80 7.18 8.49
C VAL A 341 31.64 6.90 7.00
N SER A 342 31.88 5.66 6.54
CA SER A 342 31.69 5.29 5.12
C SER A 342 30.24 5.47 4.67
N PHE A 343 29.26 4.96 5.43
CA PHE A 343 27.84 5.16 5.12
C PHE A 343 27.43 6.64 5.17
N PHE A 344 27.92 7.38 6.16
CA PHE A 344 27.66 8.82 6.27
C PHE A 344 28.27 9.64 5.13
N ASN A 345 29.40 9.21 4.57
CA ASN A 345 29.95 9.86 3.39
C ASN A 345 29.14 9.52 2.14
N LEU A 346 28.67 8.28 1.99
CA LEU A 346 27.79 7.90 0.88
C LEU A 346 26.48 8.69 0.88
N SER A 347 25.91 9.01 2.04
CA SER A 347 24.69 9.82 2.13
C SER A 347 24.85 11.24 1.61
N LYS A 348 26.08 11.78 1.55
CA LYS A 348 26.38 13.12 1.03
C LYS A 348 26.60 13.15 -0.48
N VAL A 349 27.00 12.02 -1.07
CA VAL A 349 27.42 11.91 -2.47
C VAL A 349 26.30 11.32 -3.35
N SER A 350 25.15 10.97 -2.75
CA SER A 350 24.02 10.36 -3.47
C SER A 350 23.52 11.28 -4.60
N PHE A 351 23.56 10.79 -5.84
CA PHE A 351 23.26 11.54 -7.07
C PHE A 351 21.76 11.66 -7.36
#